data_AF-A0A7Y8L5V1-F1
#
_entry.id   AF-A0A7Y8L5V1-F1
#
_cell.length_a   1.000
_cell.length_b   1.000
_cell.length_c   1.000
_cell.angle_alpha   90.00
_cell.angle_beta   90.00
_cell.angle_gamma   90.00
#
_symmetry.space_group_name_H-M   'P 1'
#
loop_
_entity.id
_entity.type
_entity.pdbx_description
1 polymer ?
#
loop_
_entity_poly.entity_id
_entity_poly.type
_entity_poly.pdbx_seq_one_letter_code
_entity_poly.pdbx_strand_id
1 'polypeptide(L)'
;MIPKRVGLITIGQSPRVDVVPGMKEILGPDFEILEAGALDGLSLEEVKKFSPKKGDYILCTRMADGTQVVIGKRYILPRMQACIDLLIERGAEALLLLCTGKFPPFRSRRLLLEPQKILDHFLLALQGEKVRFGMMSPLKAQLPQTRKKYKRLKGTFSFFAASPYAAGDELGEAAIALRRKDPHVVVMNCMGYTPAMKKRVMEITGKPTVLANSLVARALAELLS
;
A
#
# COMPACT_ATOMS: atom_id res chain seq x y z
N MET A 1 -14.61 -27.10 2.76
CA MET A 1 -14.71 -25.99 3.72
C MET A 1 -15.34 -24.79 3.02
N ILE A 2 -16.10 -23.95 3.72
CA ILE A 2 -16.57 -22.68 3.16
C ILE A 2 -15.35 -21.74 3.09
N PRO A 3 -15.05 -21.11 1.95
CA PRO A 3 -13.89 -20.24 1.82
C PRO A 3 -14.03 -19.01 2.72
N LYS A 4 -12.92 -18.62 3.37
CA LYS A 4 -12.86 -17.46 4.27
C LYS A 4 -12.99 -16.19 3.42
N ARG A 5 -14.01 -15.37 3.69
CA ARG A 5 -14.32 -14.17 2.89
C ARG A 5 -13.57 -12.96 3.42
N VAL A 6 -12.67 -12.41 2.61
CA VAL A 6 -11.91 -11.20 2.95
C VAL A 6 -12.33 -10.04 2.06
N GLY A 7 -12.72 -8.92 2.68
CA GLY A 7 -13.00 -7.67 1.99
C GLY A 7 -11.75 -6.81 1.81
N LEU A 8 -11.39 -6.49 0.57
CA LEU A 8 -10.30 -5.58 0.22
C LEU A 8 -10.84 -4.21 -0.15
N ILE A 9 -10.40 -3.18 0.57
CA ILE A 9 -10.81 -1.79 0.37
C ILE A 9 -9.70 -1.01 -0.32
N THR A 10 -9.89 -0.66 -1.59
CA THR A 10 -8.94 0.19 -2.32
C THR A 10 -9.36 1.66 -2.27
N ILE A 11 -8.38 2.55 -2.20
CA ILE A 11 -8.64 3.99 -2.39
C ILE A 11 -9.13 4.25 -3.80
N GLY A 12 -8.57 3.52 -4.79
CA GLY A 12 -8.86 3.69 -6.21
C GLY A 12 -10.19 3.06 -6.61
N GLN A 13 -10.22 2.56 -7.83
CA GLN A 13 -11.32 1.74 -8.30
C GLN A 13 -11.00 0.24 -8.15
N SER A 14 -12.04 -0.54 -7.95
CA SER A 14 -12.02 -2.00 -7.99
C SER A 14 -12.51 -2.51 -9.36
N PRO A 15 -12.11 -3.71 -9.80
CA PRO A 15 -11.15 -4.61 -9.17
C PRO A 15 -9.68 -4.14 -9.33
N ARG A 16 -8.84 -4.50 -8.36
CA ARG A 16 -7.42 -4.16 -8.32
C ARG A 16 -6.57 -5.26 -8.96
N VAL A 17 -6.70 -5.36 -10.28
CA VAL A 17 -6.02 -6.35 -11.13
C VAL A 17 -4.49 -6.32 -11.04
N ASP A 18 -3.90 -5.23 -10.56
CA ASP A 18 -2.45 -5.07 -10.39
C ASP A 18 -1.91 -5.66 -9.08
N VAL A 19 -2.73 -5.82 -8.04
CA VAL A 19 -2.25 -6.23 -6.71
C VAL A 19 -2.94 -7.49 -6.19
N VAL A 20 -4.23 -7.65 -6.47
CA VAL A 20 -5.03 -8.77 -5.92
C VAL A 20 -4.56 -10.13 -6.43
N PRO A 21 -4.19 -10.32 -7.71
CA PRO A 21 -3.68 -11.62 -8.16
C PRO A 21 -2.47 -12.11 -7.36
N GLY A 22 -1.47 -11.25 -7.14
CA GLY A 22 -0.29 -11.60 -6.35
C GLY A 22 -0.59 -11.81 -4.86
N MET A 23 -1.66 -11.21 -4.33
CA MET A 23 -2.14 -11.53 -2.97
C MET A 23 -2.82 -12.89 -2.91
N LYS A 24 -3.63 -13.25 -3.91
CA LYS A 24 -4.28 -14.56 -4.01
C LYS A 24 -3.27 -15.71 -4.03
N GLU A 25 -2.16 -15.53 -4.73
CA GLU A 25 -1.06 -16.52 -4.72
C GLU A 25 -0.49 -16.79 -3.33
N ILE A 26 -0.49 -15.79 -2.43
CA ILE A 26 -0.01 -15.92 -1.05
C ILE A 26 -1.09 -16.50 -0.13
N LEU A 27 -2.35 -16.08 -0.31
CA LEU A 27 -3.47 -16.50 0.53
C LEU A 27 -3.89 -17.95 0.24
N GLY A 28 -3.81 -18.38 -1.02
CA GLY A 28 -4.21 -19.71 -1.44
C GLY A 28 -5.72 -19.84 -1.73
N PRO A 29 -6.18 -21.06 -2.07
CA PRO A 29 -7.53 -21.31 -2.59
C PRO A 29 -8.64 -21.22 -1.53
N ASP A 30 -8.30 -21.26 -0.24
CA ASP A 30 -9.26 -21.21 0.86
C ASP A 30 -9.85 -19.81 1.10
N PHE A 31 -9.39 -18.81 0.35
CA PHE A 31 -9.81 -17.42 0.50
C PHE A 31 -10.66 -16.94 -0.67
N GLU A 32 -11.86 -16.44 -0.36
CA GLU A 32 -12.69 -15.69 -1.30
C GLU A 32 -12.44 -14.19 -1.09
N ILE A 33 -12.08 -13.48 -2.16
CA ILE A 33 -11.79 -12.04 -2.10
C ILE A 33 -12.97 -11.25 -2.62
N LEU A 34 -13.49 -10.35 -1.79
CA LEU A 34 -14.48 -9.33 -2.13
C LEU A 34 -13.77 -7.98 -2.25
N GLU A 35 -14.08 -7.19 -3.27
CA GLU A 35 -13.42 -5.89 -3.49
C GLU A 35 -14.44 -4.74 -3.47
N ALA A 36 -14.01 -3.60 -2.94
CA ALA A 36 -14.72 -2.33 -3.07
C ALA A 36 -13.71 -1.17 -3.15
N GLY A 37 -13.93 -0.25 -4.09
CA GLY A 37 -13.11 0.94 -4.30
C GLY A 37 -13.82 2.22 -3.88
N ALA A 38 -13.11 3.10 -3.18
CA ALA A 38 -13.67 4.38 -2.77
C ALA A 38 -13.98 5.30 -3.96
N LEU A 39 -13.36 5.09 -5.12
CA LEU A 39 -13.65 5.79 -6.37
C LEU A 39 -14.58 5.02 -7.31
N ASP A 40 -15.13 3.89 -6.89
CA ASP A 40 -16.06 3.12 -7.73
C ASP A 40 -17.25 3.99 -8.15
N GLY A 41 -17.66 3.84 -9.41
CA GLY A 41 -18.76 4.61 -10.02
C GLY A 41 -18.41 6.05 -10.39
N LEU A 42 -17.19 6.53 -10.14
CA LEU A 42 -16.76 7.88 -10.52
C LEU A 42 -16.01 7.90 -11.86
N SER A 43 -16.28 8.93 -12.66
CA SER A 43 -15.48 9.29 -13.82
C SER A 43 -14.15 9.95 -13.42
N LEU A 44 -13.18 9.97 -14.34
CA LEU A 44 -11.92 10.67 -14.12
C LEU A 44 -12.11 12.17 -13.83
N GLU A 45 -13.06 12.83 -14.49
CA GLU A 45 -13.36 14.25 -14.27
C GLU A 45 -13.92 14.53 -12.88
N GLU A 46 -14.71 13.62 -12.32
CA GLU A 46 -15.17 13.72 -10.93
C GLU A 46 -14.03 13.51 -9.95
N VAL A 47 -13.14 12.53 -10.21
CA VAL A 47 -11.98 12.25 -9.37
C VAL A 47 -10.99 13.42 -9.35
N LYS A 48 -10.83 14.15 -10.47
CA LYS A 48 -10.00 15.36 -10.51
C LYS A 48 -10.44 16.42 -9.49
N LYS A 49 -11.72 16.47 -9.12
CA LYS A 49 -12.24 17.37 -8.07
C LYS A 49 -11.72 17.02 -6.67
N PHE A 50 -11.16 15.83 -6.48
CA PHE A 50 -10.56 15.38 -5.21
C PHE A 50 -9.06 15.66 -5.12
N SER A 51 -8.51 16.46 -6.04
CA SER A 51 -7.11 16.87 -6.02
C SER A 51 -6.69 17.42 -4.65
N PRO A 52 -5.48 17.09 -4.15
CA PRO A 52 -5.02 17.59 -2.86
C PRO A 52 -4.93 19.12 -2.85
N LYS A 53 -5.37 19.74 -1.75
CA LYS A 53 -5.07 21.15 -1.44
C LYS A 53 -3.83 21.24 -0.55
N LYS A 54 -3.27 22.45 -0.42
CA LYS A 54 -2.13 22.72 0.46
C LYS A 54 -2.40 22.21 1.88
N GLY A 55 -1.48 21.41 2.41
CA GLY A 55 -1.59 20.81 3.76
C GLY A 55 -2.35 19.48 3.81
N ASP A 56 -2.98 19.04 2.72
CA ASP A 56 -3.64 17.73 2.70
C ASP A 56 -2.65 16.58 2.79
N TYR A 57 -3.11 15.48 3.39
CA TYR A 57 -2.43 14.19 3.28
C TYR A 57 -2.66 13.63 1.87
N ILE A 58 -1.56 13.47 1.12
CA ILE A 58 -1.59 13.06 -0.30
C ILE A 58 -1.63 11.54 -0.42
N LEU A 59 -2.58 11.04 -1.21
CA LEU A 59 -2.72 9.63 -1.57
C LEU A 59 -2.50 9.46 -3.07
N CYS A 60 -1.78 8.41 -3.45
CA CYS A 60 -1.63 7.97 -4.83
C CYS A 60 -2.43 6.68 -5.00
N THR A 61 -3.23 6.60 -6.07
CA THR A 61 -4.01 5.40 -6.39
C THR A 61 -4.24 5.29 -7.90
N ARG A 62 -5.09 4.36 -8.32
CA ARG A 62 -5.33 3.98 -9.71
C ARG A 62 -6.83 3.84 -10.00
N MET A 63 -7.26 4.28 -11.18
CA MET A 63 -8.58 4.04 -11.77
C MET A 63 -8.66 2.61 -12.36
N ALA A 64 -9.84 2.14 -12.76
CA ALA A 64 -10.01 0.78 -13.28
C ALA A 64 -9.29 0.55 -14.62
N ASP A 65 -9.23 1.57 -15.47
CA ASP A 65 -8.47 1.59 -16.74
C ASP A 65 -6.95 1.62 -16.53
N GLY A 66 -6.53 1.88 -15.30
CA GLY A 66 -5.16 1.93 -14.89
C GLY A 66 -4.53 3.30 -14.77
N THR A 67 -5.29 4.36 -15.01
CA THR A 67 -4.85 5.73 -14.87
C THR A 67 -4.48 6.03 -13.42
N GLN A 68 -3.24 6.49 -13.20
CA GLN A 68 -2.84 6.96 -11.88
C GLN A 68 -3.55 8.27 -11.53
N VAL A 69 -4.08 8.37 -10.31
CA VAL A 69 -4.67 9.59 -9.77
C VAL A 69 -4.09 9.93 -8.40
N VAL A 70 -4.00 11.23 -8.13
CA VAL A 70 -3.49 11.78 -6.87
C VAL A 70 -4.60 12.57 -6.21
N ILE A 71 -4.92 12.22 -4.97
CA ILE A 71 -6.10 12.75 -4.27
C ILE A 71 -5.79 13.11 -2.82
N GLY A 72 -6.55 14.07 -2.28
CA GLY A 72 -6.50 14.44 -0.87
C GLY A 72 -7.30 13.47 0.00
N LYS A 73 -6.70 13.00 1.11
CA LYS A 73 -7.34 12.03 2.03
C LYS A 73 -8.75 12.43 2.48
N ARG A 74 -9.02 13.72 2.71
CA ARG A 74 -10.31 14.20 3.24
C ARG A 74 -11.52 13.81 2.39
N TYR A 75 -11.35 13.71 1.07
CA TYR A 75 -12.44 13.37 0.15
C TYR A 75 -12.83 11.90 0.22
N ILE A 76 -11.91 11.06 0.68
CA ILE A 76 -12.00 9.61 0.58
C ILE A 76 -12.47 8.96 1.88
N LEU A 77 -12.32 9.61 3.03
CA LEU A 77 -12.69 9.02 4.33
C LEU A 77 -14.15 8.53 4.38
N PRO A 78 -15.17 9.32 3.97
CA PRO A 78 -16.55 8.83 3.99
C PRO A 78 -16.78 7.66 3.02
N ARG A 79 -16.11 7.69 1.87
CA ARG A 79 -16.20 6.65 0.83
C ARG A 79 -15.57 5.33 1.30
N MET A 80 -14.43 5.40 1.98
CA MET A 80 -13.81 4.22 2.58
C MET A 80 -14.69 3.58 3.65
N GLN A 81 -15.38 4.40 4.46
CA GLN A 81 -16.35 3.88 5.44
C GLN A 81 -17.51 3.15 4.73
N ALA A 82 -18.06 3.72 3.66
CA ALA A 82 -19.10 3.07 2.87
C ALA A 82 -18.63 1.74 2.25
N CYS A 83 -17.38 1.65 1.77
CA CYS A 83 -16.81 0.40 1.29
C CYS A 83 -16.69 -0.66 2.40
N ILE A 84 -16.30 -0.25 3.62
CA ILE A 84 -16.25 -1.13 4.79
C ILE A 84 -17.64 -1.70 5.08
N ASP A 85 -18.65 -0.84 5.17
CA ASP A 85 -20.03 -1.24 5.48
C ASP A 85 -20.57 -2.20 4.40
N LEU A 86 -20.36 -1.86 3.12
CA LEU A 86 -20.74 -2.69 1.97
C LEU A 86 -20.12 -4.09 1.99
N LEU A 87 -18.83 -4.19 2.30
CA LEU A 87 -18.14 -5.49 2.30
C LEU A 87 -18.58 -6.35 3.48
N ILE A 88 -18.88 -5.75 4.64
CA ILE A 88 -19.47 -6.47 5.77
C ILE A 88 -20.84 -7.03 5.39
N GLU A 89 -21.69 -6.24 4.73
CA GLU A 89 -23.01 -6.68 4.24
C GLU A 89 -22.90 -7.82 3.22
N ARG A 90 -21.86 -7.81 2.38
CA ARG A 90 -21.54 -8.88 1.42
C ARG A 90 -20.92 -10.13 2.07
N GLY A 91 -20.77 -10.13 3.40
CA GLY A 91 -20.32 -11.29 4.16
C GLY A 91 -18.81 -11.38 4.35
N ALA A 92 -18.06 -10.28 4.23
CA ALA A 92 -16.65 -10.27 4.64
C ALA A 92 -16.50 -10.53 6.15
N GLU A 93 -15.62 -11.46 6.49
CA GLU A 93 -15.32 -11.85 7.87
C GLU A 93 -14.17 -11.02 8.45
N ALA A 94 -13.25 -10.60 7.58
CA ALA A 94 -12.18 -9.66 7.87
C ALA A 94 -12.02 -8.67 6.72
N LEU A 95 -11.46 -7.50 7.02
CA LEU A 95 -11.28 -6.42 6.08
C LEU A 95 -9.82 -6.01 6.02
N LEU A 96 -9.35 -5.62 4.84
CA LEU A 96 -8.00 -5.12 4.63
C LEU A 96 -8.01 -3.87 3.74
N LEU A 97 -7.41 -2.78 4.22
CA LEU A 97 -7.16 -1.62 3.38
C LEU A 97 -6.05 -1.93 2.38
N LEU A 98 -6.18 -1.49 1.12
CA LEU A 98 -5.11 -1.55 0.12
C LEU A 98 -4.36 -0.21 0.04
N CYS A 99 -3.91 0.30 1.19
CA CYS A 99 -3.07 1.48 1.27
C CYS A 99 -2.12 1.50 2.48
N THR A 100 -0.90 2.02 2.29
CA THR A 100 0.07 2.40 3.33
C THR A 100 -0.10 3.87 3.78
N GLY A 101 -1.34 4.36 3.76
CA GLY A 101 -1.73 5.68 4.24
C GLY A 101 -2.01 5.67 5.74
N LYS A 102 -1.86 6.81 6.42
CA LYS A 102 -2.34 6.96 7.80
C LYS A 102 -3.79 7.47 7.80
N PHE A 103 -4.70 6.64 8.29
CA PHE A 103 -6.12 6.95 8.39
C PHE A 103 -6.52 7.24 9.84
N PRO A 104 -7.57 8.07 10.06
CA PRO A 104 -8.29 8.04 11.32
C PRO A 104 -8.96 6.66 11.51
N PRO A 105 -9.39 6.31 12.73
CA PRO A 105 -10.14 5.09 12.95
C PRO A 105 -11.43 5.08 12.11
N PHE A 106 -11.76 3.92 11.56
CA PHE A 106 -13.03 3.64 10.91
C PHE A 106 -13.93 2.86 11.87
N ARG A 107 -15.25 2.97 11.69
CA ARG A 107 -16.18 2.10 12.39
C ARG A 107 -16.22 0.76 11.66
N SER A 108 -16.04 -0.33 12.38
CA SER A 108 -16.14 -1.67 11.81
C SER A 108 -16.56 -2.66 12.89
N ARG A 109 -17.52 -3.53 12.56
CA ARG A 109 -17.91 -4.69 13.39
C ARG A 109 -17.03 -5.92 13.12
N ARG A 110 -16.15 -5.84 12.11
CA ARG A 110 -15.18 -6.86 11.72
C ARG A 110 -13.76 -6.36 11.97
N LEU A 111 -12.81 -7.29 12.04
CA LEU A 111 -11.41 -6.92 12.13
C LEU A 111 -10.99 -6.18 10.85
N LEU A 112 -10.37 -5.00 11.02
CA LEU A 112 -9.88 -4.16 9.94
C LEU A 112 -8.36 -4.05 10.01
N LEU A 113 -7.68 -4.62 9.02
CA LEU A 113 -6.23 -4.59 8.91
C LEU A 113 -5.82 -3.31 8.16
N GLU A 114 -4.89 -2.57 8.77
CA GLU A 114 -4.26 -1.41 8.16
C GLU A 114 -2.81 -1.75 7.77
N PRO A 115 -2.49 -1.85 6.46
CA PRO A 115 -1.15 -2.19 5.97
C PRO A 115 -0.04 -1.37 6.61
N GLN A 116 -0.31 -0.08 6.82
CA GLN A 116 0.69 0.81 7.39
C GLN A 116 1.08 0.39 8.81
N LYS A 117 0.13 -0.06 9.63
CA LYS A 117 0.42 -0.52 10.99
C LYS A 117 1.30 -1.77 10.96
N ILE A 118 0.97 -2.73 10.10
CA ILE A 118 1.77 -3.96 9.94
C ILE A 118 3.20 -3.61 9.51
N LEU A 119 3.33 -2.75 8.49
CA LEU A 119 4.65 -2.32 8.01
C LEU A 119 5.43 -1.56 9.08
N ASP A 120 4.79 -0.63 9.82
CA ASP A 120 5.43 0.13 10.90
C ASP A 120 6.03 -0.80 11.97
N HIS A 121 5.28 -1.82 12.41
CA HIS A 121 5.75 -2.76 13.43
C HIS A 121 6.80 -3.73 12.89
N PHE A 122 6.73 -4.10 11.60
CA PHE A 122 7.80 -4.87 10.97
C PHE A 122 9.11 -4.07 10.93
N LEU A 123 9.06 -2.78 10.60
CA LEU A 123 10.24 -1.92 10.63
C LEU A 123 10.72 -1.66 12.06
N LEU A 124 9.82 -1.58 13.03
CA LEU A 124 10.15 -1.50 14.45
C LEU A 124 10.97 -2.71 14.91
N ALA A 125 10.63 -3.91 14.43
CA ALA A 125 11.38 -5.14 14.72
C ALA A 125 12.78 -5.15 14.08
N LEU A 126 12.96 -4.46 12.95
CA LEU A 126 14.25 -4.38 12.24
C LEU A 126 15.14 -3.21 12.69
N GLN A 127 14.63 -2.26 13.47
CA GLN A 127 15.34 -1.01 13.75
C GLN A 127 16.61 -1.24 14.60
N GLY A 128 17.55 -0.33 14.48
CA GLY A 128 18.77 -0.32 15.30
C GLY A 128 19.68 0.83 14.89
N GLU A 129 20.57 1.27 15.79
CA GLU A 129 21.40 2.47 15.56
C GLU A 129 22.26 2.36 14.29
N LYS A 130 22.73 1.15 13.98
CA LYS A 130 23.54 0.86 12.80
C LYS A 130 22.72 0.47 11.57
N VAL A 131 21.39 0.36 11.68
CA VAL A 131 20.54 -0.12 10.59
C VAL A 131 20.31 0.98 9.57
N ARG A 132 20.52 0.67 8.29
CA ARG A 132 20.28 1.57 7.16
C ARG A 132 19.08 1.10 6.37
N PHE A 133 18.02 1.89 6.34
CA PHE A 133 16.80 1.65 5.58
C PHE A 133 16.82 2.40 4.25
N GLY A 134 16.51 1.69 3.18
CA GLY A 134 16.21 2.24 1.86
C GLY A 134 14.71 2.32 1.65
N MET A 135 14.11 3.50 1.66
CA MET A 135 12.67 3.67 1.56
C MET A 135 12.27 4.10 0.15
N MET A 136 11.36 3.36 -0.48
CA MET A 136 10.75 3.70 -1.75
C MET A 136 9.28 4.06 -1.54
N SER A 137 8.86 5.24 -2.00
CA SER A 137 7.48 5.73 -1.93
C SER A 137 6.96 6.05 -3.35
N PRO A 138 5.64 6.06 -3.59
CA PRO A 138 5.11 6.21 -4.95
C PRO A 138 5.40 7.57 -5.57
N LEU A 139 5.27 8.66 -4.81
CA LEU A 139 5.41 10.02 -5.35
C LEU A 139 6.42 10.86 -4.55
N LYS A 140 7.13 11.76 -5.24
CA LYS A 140 8.01 12.77 -4.62
C LYS A 140 7.27 13.62 -3.58
N ALA A 141 6.03 14.01 -3.89
CA ALA A 141 5.17 14.77 -2.99
C ALA A 141 4.83 14.02 -1.69
N GLN A 142 5.01 12.70 -1.63
CA GLN A 142 4.80 11.90 -0.43
C GLN A 142 6.04 11.75 0.46
N LEU A 143 7.23 12.12 -0.02
CA LEU A 143 8.46 11.99 0.79
C LEU A 143 8.42 12.77 2.10
N PRO A 144 7.89 14.01 2.19
CA PRO A 144 7.82 14.72 3.46
C PRO A 144 6.97 13.99 4.51
N GLN A 145 5.82 13.44 4.11
CA GLN A 145 4.94 12.69 5.01
C GLN A 145 5.54 11.33 5.39
N THR A 146 6.22 10.64 4.48
CA THR A 146 6.96 9.41 4.78
C THR A 146 8.13 9.67 5.75
N ARG A 147 8.90 10.75 5.56
CA ARG A 147 9.99 11.14 6.48
C ARG A 147 9.47 11.43 7.88
N LYS A 148 8.39 12.20 7.99
CA LYS A 148 7.75 12.52 9.28
C LYS A 148 7.30 11.24 10.01
N LYS A 149 6.80 10.25 9.27
CA LYS A 149 6.32 8.97 9.82
C LYS A 149 7.43 8.19 10.53
N TYR A 150 8.59 8.07 9.90
CA TYR A 150 9.69 7.23 10.41
C TYR A 150 10.74 7.99 11.24
N LYS A 151 10.51 9.29 11.53
CA LYS A 151 11.45 10.14 12.28
C LYS A 151 11.84 9.58 13.66
N ARG A 152 10.98 8.77 14.28
CA ARG A 152 11.19 8.20 15.62
C ARG A 152 11.81 6.81 15.63
N LEU A 153 11.97 6.16 14.47
CA LEU A 153 12.62 4.86 14.39
C LEU A 153 14.14 5.01 14.47
N LYS A 154 14.80 4.06 15.15
CA LYS A 154 16.26 4.01 15.21
C LYS A 154 16.86 3.55 13.89
N GLY A 155 17.95 4.18 13.48
CA GLY A 155 18.68 3.89 12.23
C GLY A 155 18.66 5.07 11.27
N THR A 156 19.29 4.89 10.11
CA THR A 156 19.34 5.91 9.05
C THR A 156 18.41 5.55 7.91
N PHE A 157 17.78 6.56 7.31
CA PHE A 157 16.77 6.35 6.28
C PHE A 157 17.10 7.18 5.03
N SER A 158 17.23 6.50 3.89
CA SER A 158 17.32 7.12 2.58
C SER A 158 15.99 6.99 1.85
N PHE A 159 15.40 8.09 1.39
CA PHE A 159 14.07 8.09 0.78
C PHE A 159 14.13 8.46 -0.70
N PHE A 160 13.56 7.62 -1.55
CA PHE A 160 13.42 7.84 -2.98
C PHE A 160 11.97 7.64 -3.41
N ALA A 161 11.57 8.35 -4.45
CA ALA A 161 10.25 8.21 -5.05
C ALA A 161 10.36 7.42 -6.35
N ALA A 162 9.43 6.50 -6.56
CA ALA A 162 9.25 5.77 -7.81
C ALA A 162 7.81 5.29 -7.88
N SER A 163 7.02 5.75 -8.84
CA SER A 163 5.64 5.29 -8.93
C SER A 163 5.58 3.82 -9.41
N PRO A 164 4.72 2.97 -8.81
CA PRO A 164 4.41 1.65 -9.37
C PRO A 164 3.65 1.74 -10.71
N TYR A 165 3.16 2.92 -11.08
CA TYR A 165 2.34 3.16 -12.26
C TYR A 165 3.02 4.11 -13.26
N ALA A 166 4.31 4.38 -13.08
CA ALA A 166 5.06 5.23 -14.00
C ALA A 166 5.13 4.59 -15.40
N ALA A 167 5.05 5.42 -16.44
CA ALA A 167 5.29 4.97 -17.81
C ALA A 167 6.78 4.71 -18.07
N GLY A 168 7.67 5.44 -17.37
CA GLY A 168 9.12 5.29 -17.47
C GLY A 168 9.73 4.44 -16.36
N ASP A 169 11.05 4.30 -16.38
CA ASP A 169 11.78 3.44 -15.44
C ASP A 169 12.13 4.11 -14.09
N GLU A 170 11.16 4.75 -13.46
CA GLU A 170 11.38 5.38 -12.15
C GLU A 170 11.85 4.37 -11.09
N LEU A 171 11.38 3.12 -11.20
CA LEU A 171 11.73 2.03 -10.29
C LEU A 171 13.22 1.69 -10.37
N GLY A 172 13.76 1.54 -11.58
CA GLY A 172 15.17 1.22 -11.81
C GLY A 172 16.08 2.35 -11.34
N GLU A 173 15.74 3.59 -11.66
CA GLU A 173 16.46 4.79 -11.22
C GLU A 173 16.53 4.89 -9.69
N ALA A 174 15.39 4.73 -9.01
CA ALA A 174 15.33 4.75 -7.56
C ALA A 174 16.10 3.58 -6.92
N ALA A 175 16.06 2.39 -7.54
CA ALA A 175 16.83 1.23 -7.09
C ALA A 175 18.35 1.46 -7.22
N ILE A 176 18.83 2.05 -8.33
CA ILE A 176 20.24 2.41 -8.51
C ILE A 176 20.67 3.45 -7.46
N ALA A 177 19.84 4.46 -7.23
CA ALA A 177 20.12 5.48 -6.22
C ALA A 177 20.15 4.89 -4.80
N LEU A 178 19.26 3.94 -4.49
CA LEU A 178 19.26 3.19 -3.25
C LEU A 178 20.51 2.32 -3.09
N ARG A 179 20.96 1.63 -4.14
CA ARG A 179 22.21 0.83 -4.11
C ARG A 179 23.39 1.67 -3.63
N ARG A 180 23.52 2.91 -4.13
CA ARG A 180 24.59 3.84 -3.73
C ARG A 180 24.52 4.27 -2.26
N LYS A 181 23.37 4.12 -1.61
CA LYS A 181 23.19 4.38 -0.16
C LYS A 181 23.48 3.15 0.69
N ASP A 182 23.75 2.00 0.06
CA ASP A 182 24.09 0.74 0.70
C ASP A 182 23.17 0.38 1.88
N PRO A 183 21.84 0.33 1.72
CA PRO A 183 20.96 -0.01 2.83
C PRO A 183 21.12 -1.48 3.22
N HIS A 184 20.84 -1.81 4.48
CA HIS A 184 20.71 -3.21 4.91
C HIS A 184 19.40 -3.83 4.39
N VAL A 185 18.35 -3.01 4.26
CA VAL A 185 17.04 -3.44 3.77
C VAL A 185 16.38 -2.34 2.95
N VAL A 186 15.76 -2.71 1.83
CA VAL A 186 14.92 -1.83 1.03
C VAL A 186 13.45 -2.08 1.38
N VAL A 187 12.65 -1.02 1.48
CA VAL A 187 11.23 -1.06 1.84
C VAL A 187 10.44 -0.38 0.73
N MET A 188 9.64 -1.16 0.03
CA MET A 188 8.73 -0.70 -1.01
C MET A 188 7.38 -0.35 -0.36
N ASN A 189 7.25 0.92 0.05
CA ASN A 189 6.16 1.42 0.89
C ASN A 189 4.93 1.85 0.08
N CYS A 190 4.36 0.93 -0.69
CA CYS A 190 3.08 1.10 -1.39
C CYS A 190 2.44 -0.27 -1.61
N MET A 191 1.11 -0.32 -1.56
CA MET A 191 0.38 -1.53 -1.94
C MET A 191 0.44 -1.80 -3.45
N GLY A 192 0.60 -0.77 -4.28
CA GLY A 192 0.66 -0.88 -5.75
C GLY A 192 1.93 -1.53 -6.31
N TYR A 193 2.97 -1.72 -5.50
CA TYR A 193 4.15 -2.45 -5.95
C TYR A 193 3.86 -3.96 -6.03
N THR A 194 4.39 -4.61 -7.05
CA THR A 194 4.17 -6.03 -7.32
C THR A 194 5.39 -6.89 -6.92
N PRO A 195 5.22 -8.22 -6.79
CA PRO A 195 6.35 -9.14 -6.59
C PRO A 195 7.42 -9.04 -7.70
N ALA A 196 7.02 -8.80 -8.95
CA ALA A 196 7.96 -8.59 -10.05
C ALA A 196 8.81 -7.33 -9.85
N MET A 197 8.20 -6.23 -9.42
CA MET A 197 8.91 -4.99 -9.08
C MET A 197 9.88 -5.21 -7.90
N LYS A 198 9.46 -5.96 -6.88
CA LYS A 198 10.33 -6.36 -5.76
C LYS A 198 11.55 -7.13 -6.24
N LYS A 199 11.36 -8.15 -7.09
CA LYS A 199 12.45 -8.95 -7.65
C LYS A 199 13.46 -8.05 -8.38
N ARG A 200 12.97 -7.14 -9.22
CA ARG A 200 13.81 -6.18 -9.95
C ARG A 200 14.62 -5.26 -9.03
N VAL A 201 14.00 -4.75 -7.96
CA VAL A 201 14.70 -3.94 -6.95
C VAL A 201 15.79 -4.75 -6.25
N MET A 202 15.51 -6.01 -5.92
CA MET A 202 16.51 -6.92 -5.31
C MET A 202 17.69 -7.17 -6.25
N GLU A 203 17.44 -7.41 -7.54
CA GLU A 203 18.49 -7.62 -8.55
C GLU A 203 19.40 -6.39 -8.71
N ILE A 204 18.81 -5.19 -8.78
CA ILE A 204 19.58 -3.94 -8.94
C ILE A 204 20.38 -3.62 -7.68
N THR A 205 19.75 -3.73 -6.50
CA THR A 205 20.36 -3.29 -5.24
C THR A 205 21.28 -4.34 -4.61
N GLY A 206 21.02 -5.63 -4.87
CA GLY A 206 21.64 -6.74 -4.14
C GLY A 206 21.21 -6.82 -2.67
N LYS A 207 20.10 -6.16 -2.29
CA LYS A 207 19.68 -6.05 -0.88
C LYS A 207 18.37 -6.79 -0.59
N PRO A 208 18.20 -7.32 0.65
CA PRO A 208 16.91 -7.76 1.14
C PRO A 208 15.85 -6.66 0.94
N THR A 209 14.69 -7.04 0.41
CA THR A 209 13.62 -6.09 0.09
C THR A 209 12.32 -6.53 0.74
N VAL A 210 11.63 -5.58 1.39
CA VAL A 210 10.32 -5.73 2.01
C VAL A 210 9.30 -5.07 1.09
N LEU A 211 8.31 -5.85 0.67
CA LEU A 211 7.20 -5.37 -0.14
C LEU A 211 5.95 -5.31 0.74
N ALA A 212 5.43 -4.09 0.96
CA ALA A 212 4.27 -3.86 1.82
C ALA A 212 3.09 -4.77 1.47
N ASN A 213 2.80 -4.91 0.17
CA ASN A 213 1.76 -5.80 -0.35
C ASN A 213 1.95 -7.25 0.14
N SER A 214 3.07 -7.90 -0.20
CA SER A 214 3.31 -9.30 0.17
C SER A 214 3.43 -9.52 1.69
N LEU A 215 3.96 -8.54 2.44
CA LEU A 215 4.06 -8.63 3.90
C LEU A 215 2.66 -8.72 4.52
N VAL A 216 1.77 -7.85 4.06
CA VAL A 216 0.40 -7.77 4.57
C VAL A 216 -0.43 -8.97 4.13
N ALA A 217 -0.24 -9.46 2.90
CA ALA A 217 -0.87 -10.70 2.46
C ALA A 217 -0.46 -11.90 3.34
N ARG A 218 0.81 -12.01 3.72
CA ARG A 218 1.30 -13.05 4.64
C ARG A 218 0.74 -12.91 6.05
N ALA A 219 0.65 -11.68 6.57
CA ALA A 219 0.06 -11.43 7.88
C ALA A 219 -1.45 -11.77 7.89
N LEU A 220 -2.16 -11.46 6.80
CA LEU A 220 -3.56 -11.84 6.64
C LEU A 220 -3.72 -13.36 6.53
N ALA A 221 -2.84 -14.03 5.79
CA ALA A 221 -2.81 -15.49 5.70
C ALA A 221 -2.58 -16.14 7.07
N GLU A 222 -1.62 -15.65 7.86
CA GLU A 222 -1.33 -16.15 9.20
C GLU A 222 -2.51 -15.97 10.16
N LEU A 223 -3.18 -14.82 10.10
CA LEU A 223 -4.31 -14.49 10.96
C LEU A 223 -5.53 -15.38 10.68
N LEU A 224 -5.71 -15.77 9.43
CA LEU A 224 -6.90 -16.43 8.92
C LEU A 224 -6.59 -17.81 8.34
N SER A 225 -5.45 -18.43 8.64
CA SER A 225 -5.19 -19.83 8.25
C SER A 225 -5.94 -20.79 9.16
#